data_AF-A0A1B6DX40-F1
#
_entry.id   AF-A0A1B6DX40-F1
#
_cell.length_a   1.000
_cell.length_b   1.000
_cell.length_c   1.000
_cell.angle_alpha   90.00
_cell.angle_beta   90.00
_cell.angle_gamma   90.00
#
_symmetry.space_group_name_H-M   'P 1'
#
loop_
_entity.id
_entity.type
_entity.pdbx_description
1 polymer ?
#
loop_
_entity_poly.entity_id
_entity_poly.type
_entity_poly.pdbx_seq_one_letter_code
_entity_poly.pdbx_strand_id
1 'polypeptide(L)'
;QNHSELRVPSADKAAFYLDAALSSRDAREESHLLYTLHVYQYSVAGKGGVAGGRSRLHLIDLASCDRGKAGSGLSLSGLGNVLLAIFNGQKHLPHREHKLTQLLKECLSSLTCHAAMIAHVSPFAQNYSDTLTTV
;
A
#
# COMPACT_ATOMS: atom_id res chain seq x y z
N GLN A 1 -7.11 -11.06 11.41
CA GLN A 1 -7.45 -9.73 11.96
C GLN A 1 -8.61 -9.19 11.13
N ASN A 2 -9.54 -8.46 11.74
CA ASN A 2 -10.83 -8.06 11.15
C ASN A 2 -10.67 -7.14 9.92
N HIS A 3 -10.53 -7.73 8.73
CA HIS A 3 -10.68 -6.99 7.49
C HIS A 3 -12.18 -6.79 7.30
N SER A 4 -12.66 -5.60 7.60
CA SER A 4 -14.06 -5.23 7.34
C SER A 4 -14.19 -5.00 5.83
N GLU A 5 -14.41 -6.06 5.06
CA GLU A 5 -14.66 -5.95 3.62
C GLU A 5 -16.07 -5.39 3.42
N LEU A 6 -16.16 -4.14 2.97
CA LEU A 6 -17.42 -3.49 2.62
C LEU A 6 -17.73 -3.75 1.15
N ARG A 7 -18.88 -4.39 0.89
CA ARG A 7 -19.37 -4.60 -0.47
C ARG A 7 -20.24 -3.45 -0.92
N VAL A 8 -19.96 -2.92 -2.10
CA VAL A 8 -20.71 -1.81 -2.70
C VAL A 8 -21.05 -2.11 -4.16
N PRO A 9 -22.19 -1.63 -4.67
CA PRO A 9 -22.66 -1.98 -6.01
C PRO A 9 -22.05 -1.09 -7.13
N SER A 10 -21.37 0.01 -6.78
CA SER A 10 -20.83 0.95 -7.77
C SER A 10 -19.47 1.51 -7.35
N ALA A 11 -18.71 1.97 -8.34
CA ALA A 11 -17.43 2.65 -8.13
C ALA A 11 -17.60 3.95 -7.32
N ASP A 12 -18.66 4.72 -7.56
CA ASP A 12 -18.93 5.97 -6.83
C ASP A 12 -19.10 5.72 -5.33
N LYS A 13 -19.79 4.63 -4.96
CA LYS A 13 -19.97 4.27 -3.56
C LYS A 13 -18.66 3.76 -2.94
N ALA A 14 -17.81 3.08 -3.72
CA ALA A 14 -16.47 2.71 -3.26
C ALA A 14 -15.60 3.94 -3.00
N ALA A 15 -15.62 4.91 -3.93
CA ALA A 15 -14.92 6.19 -3.80
C ALA A 15 -15.40 6.97 -2.56
N PHE A 16 -16.71 7.04 -2.31
CA PHE A 16 -17.26 7.65 -1.11
C PHE A 16 -16.67 7.06 0.19
N TYR A 17 -16.52 5.73 0.28
CA TYR A 17 -15.92 5.11 1.47
C TYR A 17 -14.41 5.36 1.57
N LEU A 18 -13.71 5.48 0.44
CA LEU A 18 -12.32 5.90 0.43
C LEU A 18 -12.19 7.34 0.96
N ASP A 19 -13.03 8.27 0.51
CA ASP A 19 -13.04 9.66 0.96
C ASP A 19 -13.38 9.76 2.46
N ALA A 20 -14.34 8.96 2.93
CA ALA A 20 -14.66 8.87 4.35
C ALA A 20 -13.47 8.35 5.18
N ALA A 21 -12.77 7.33 4.68
CA ALA A 21 -11.57 6.80 5.33
C ALA A 21 -10.45 7.85 5.38
N LEU A 22 -10.21 8.55 4.27
CA LEU A 22 -9.23 9.64 4.19
C LEU A 22 -9.58 10.79 5.14
N SER A 23 -10.86 11.17 5.22
CA SER A 23 -11.33 12.24 6.12
C SER A 23 -11.20 11.86 7.60
N SER A 24 -11.29 10.57 7.92
CA SER A 24 -11.12 10.06 9.29
C SER A 24 -9.66 9.87 9.70
N ARG A 25 -8.73 9.91 8.73
CA ARG A 25 -7.30 9.78 9.02
C ARG A 25 -6.81 11.02 9.73
N ASP A 26 -6.24 10.83 10.92
CA ASP A 26 -5.53 11.91 11.59
C ASP A 26 -4.23 12.19 10.84
N ALA A 27 -4.19 13.30 10.11
CA ALA A 27 -3.02 13.75 9.36
C ALA A 27 -1.90 14.27 10.28
N ARG A 28 -2.15 14.45 11.59
CA ARG A 28 -1.15 14.90 12.57
C ARG A 28 -0.35 13.76 13.16
N GLU A 29 -0.86 12.54 13.07
CA GLU A 29 -0.11 11.34 13.44
C GLU A 29 0.47 10.70 12.19
N GLU A 30 1.72 10.23 12.30
CA GLU A 30 2.49 9.48 11.31
C GLU A 30 1.83 8.13 10.94
N SER A 31 0.60 8.18 10.44
CA SER A 31 -0.29 7.06 10.22
C SER A 31 -0.19 6.60 8.77
N HIS A 32 0.13 5.33 8.55
CA HIS A 32 0.07 4.74 7.21
C HIS A 32 -1.37 4.37 6.86
N LEU A 33 -1.76 4.58 5.59
CA LEU A 33 -3.04 4.13 5.06
C LEU A 33 -2.81 2.95 4.13
N LEU A 34 -3.53 1.85 4.39
CA LEU A 34 -3.62 0.71 3.49
C LEU A 34 -5.08 0.53 3.07
N TYR A 35 -5.37 0.81 1.81
CA TYR A 35 -6.71 0.63 1.23
C TYR A 35 -6.63 -0.38 0.09
N THR A 36 -7.48 -1.41 0.10
CA THR A 36 -7.51 -2.40 -0.98
C THR A 36 -8.88 -2.40 -1.64
N LEU A 37 -8.92 -2.07 -2.93
CA LEU A 37 -10.12 -2.19 -3.76
C LEU A 37 -10.18 -3.60 -4.35
N HIS A 38 -11.25 -4.32 -4.03
CA HIS A 38 -11.56 -5.63 -4.60
C HIS A 38 -12.56 -5.44 -5.75
N VAL A 39 -12.14 -5.70 -6.98
CA VAL A 39 -13.01 -5.62 -8.16
C VAL A 39 -13.40 -7.02 -8.58
N TYR A 40 -14.69 -7.30 -8.52
CA TYR A 40 -15.29 -8.54 -9.00
C TYR A 40 -15.99 -8.27 -10.31
N GLN A 41 -15.57 -8.93 -11.38
CA GLN A 41 -16.19 -8.79 -12.69
C GLN A 41 -16.49 -10.17 -13.25
N TYR A 42 -17.74 -10.37 -13.66
CA TYR A 42 -18.20 -11.58 -14.31
C TYR A 42 -19.05 -11.19 -15.53
N SER A 43 -18.80 -11.87 -16.63
CA SER A 43 -19.51 -11.74 -17.89
C SER A 43 -20.05 -13.11 -18.28
N VAL A 44 -21.32 -13.17 -18.66
CA VAL A 44 -21.93 -14.40 -19.16
C VAL A 44 -21.70 -14.41 -20.67
N ALA A 45 -20.75 -15.22 -21.13
CA ALA A 45 -20.55 -15.42 -22.55
C ALA A 45 -21.68 -16.31 -23.10
N GLY A 46 -22.20 -15.98 -24.29
CA GLY A 46 -23.40 -16.59 -24.90
C GLY A 46 -23.35 -18.10 -25.18
N LYS A 47 -22.28 -18.80 -24.80
CA LYS A 47 -22.16 -20.27 -24.86
C LYS A 47 -22.14 -20.92 -23.46
N GLY A 48 -22.80 -20.32 -22.47
CA GLY A 48 -22.94 -20.88 -21.12
C GLY A 48 -21.68 -20.81 -20.24
N GLY A 49 -20.63 -20.13 -20.70
CA GLY A 49 -19.42 -19.89 -19.91
C GLY A 49 -19.49 -18.56 -19.17
N VAL A 50 -19.18 -18.57 -17.87
CA VAL A 50 -18.95 -17.34 -17.11
C VAL A 50 -17.47 -16.99 -17.20
N ALA A 51 -17.14 -15.90 -17.90
CA ALA A 51 -15.79 -15.35 -17.94
C ALA A 51 -15.69 -14.25 -16.86
N GLY A 52 -14.70 -14.29 -16.00
CA GLY A 52 -14.60 -13.31 -14.93
C GLY A 52 -13.51 -13.62 -13.93
N GLY A 53 -13.46 -12.81 -12.87
CA GLY A 53 -12.48 -12.98 -11.82
C GLY A 53 -12.53 -11.87 -10.79
N ARG A 54 -11.52 -11.92 -9.92
CA ARG A 54 -11.30 -10.96 -8.86
C ARG A 54 -9.93 -10.31 -9.05
N SER A 55 -9.92 -9.00 -9.16
CA SER A 55 -8.72 -8.18 -9.17
C SER A 55 -8.61 -7.43 -7.84
N ARG A 56 -7.37 -7.16 -7.42
CA ARG A 56 -7.07 -6.36 -6.23
C ARG A 56 -6.20 -5.19 -6.63
N LEU A 57 -6.60 -3.99 -6.24
CA LEU A 57 -5.78 -2.79 -6.31
C LEU A 57 -5.43 -2.37 -4.88
N HIS A 58 -4.15 -2.44 -4.53
CA HIS A 58 -3.63 -1.98 -3.25
C HIS A 58 -3.17 -0.52 -3.40
N LEU A 59 -3.80 0.38 -2.64
CA LEU A 59 -3.41 1.78 -2.48
C LEU A 59 -2.76 1.93 -1.11
N ILE A 60 -1.47 2.24 -1.12
CA ILE A 60 -0.64 2.32 0.09
C ILE A 60 -0.09 3.72 0.18
N ASP A 61 -0.51 4.48 1.19
CA ASP A 61 0.07 5.79 1.51
C ASP A 61 0.88 5.68 2.80
N LEU A 62 2.16 6.02 2.69
CA LEU A 62 3.10 5.90 3.79
C LEU A 62 3.39 7.30 4.33
N ALA A 63 3.03 7.53 5.60
CA ALA A 63 3.43 8.72 6.34
C ALA A 63 4.96 8.86 6.43
N SER A 64 5.41 10.01 6.92
CA SER A 64 6.82 10.36 6.98
C SER A 64 7.59 9.29 7.76
N CYS A 65 8.54 8.64 7.09
CA CYS A 65 9.49 7.75 7.74
C CYS A 65 10.55 8.60 8.46
N ASP A 66 10.11 9.44 9.39
CA ASP A 66 10.96 10.44 10.01
C ASP A 66 12.01 9.79 10.91
N ARG A 67 13.13 10.48 11.12
CA ARG A 67 14.35 9.94 11.72
C ARG A 67 14.14 9.54 13.18
N GLY A 68 13.64 8.34 13.44
CA GLY A 68 13.92 7.51 14.62
C GLY A 68 13.68 8.10 16.01
N LYS A 69 13.04 9.27 16.17
CA LYS A 69 12.92 9.93 17.47
C LYS A 69 11.98 9.23 18.45
N ALA A 70 11.29 8.17 18.04
CA ALA A 70 10.48 7.36 18.94
C ALA A 70 10.45 5.88 18.53
N GLY A 71 11.60 5.25 18.25
CA GLY A 71 11.84 3.80 18.39
C GLY A 71 10.89 2.77 17.73
N SER A 72 9.90 3.19 16.95
CA SER A 72 8.75 2.38 16.54
C SER A 72 8.47 2.45 15.02
N GLY A 73 9.20 3.30 14.27
CA GLY A 73 9.00 3.49 12.83
C GLY A 73 10.06 2.81 11.98
N LEU A 74 9.64 2.26 10.84
CA LEU A 74 10.54 1.80 9.78
C LEU A 74 11.18 3.02 9.11
N SER A 75 12.52 3.11 9.06
CA SER A 75 13.19 4.20 8.33
C SER A 75 12.92 4.11 6.82
N LEU A 76 13.10 5.21 6.08
CA LEU A 76 12.95 5.21 4.63
C LEU A 76 13.88 4.18 3.94
N SER A 77 15.13 4.07 4.43
CA SER A 77 16.07 3.05 3.98
C SER A 77 15.64 1.63 4.34
N GLY A 78 15.07 1.43 5.53
CA GLY A 78 14.50 0.15 5.97
C GLY A 78 13.33 -0.27 5.11
N LEU A 79 12.46 0.66 4.73
CA LEU A 79 11.36 0.46 3.79
C LEU A 79 11.88 0.05 2.40
N GLY A 80 12.88 0.79 1.87
CA GLY A 80 13.51 0.45 0.59
C GLY A 80 14.06 -0.97 0.59
N ASN A 81 14.76 -1.37 1.65
CA ASN A 81 15.29 -2.73 1.80
C ASN A 81 14.18 -3.79 1.87
N VAL A 82 13.07 -3.51 2.57
CA VAL A 82 11.91 -4.42 2.62
C VAL A 82 11.31 -4.62 1.23
N LEU A 83 11.08 -3.54 0.48
CA LEU A 83 10.48 -3.59 -0.85
C LEU A 83 11.38 -4.33 -1.85
N LEU A 84 12.68 -4.03 -1.85
CA LEU A 84 13.67 -4.74 -2.66
C LEU A 84 13.70 -6.23 -2.33
N ALA A 85 13.67 -6.61 -1.05
CA ALA A 85 13.63 -8.01 -0.65
C ALA A 85 12.35 -8.72 -1.12
N ILE A 86 11.19 -8.05 -1.06
CA ILE A 86 9.92 -8.60 -1.56
C ILE A 86 9.96 -8.81 -3.07
N PHE A 87 10.38 -7.80 -3.84
CA PHE A 87 10.43 -7.89 -5.30
C PHE A 87 11.46 -8.91 -5.81
N ASN A 88 12.54 -9.13 -5.04
CA ASN A 88 13.51 -10.18 -5.32
C ASN A 88 13.07 -11.57 -4.86
N GLY A 89 11.85 -11.73 -4.33
CA GLY A 89 11.32 -13.02 -3.89
C GLY A 89 12.06 -13.63 -2.69
N GLN A 90 12.69 -12.81 -1.85
CA GLN A 90 13.46 -13.31 -0.72
C GLN A 90 12.58 -13.98 0.33
N LYS A 91 13.04 -15.14 0.84
CA LYS A 91 12.35 -15.88 1.91
C LYS A 91 12.37 -15.14 3.25
N HIS A 92 13.47 -14.44 3.54
CA HIS A 92 13.70 -13.73 4.80
C HIS A 92 13.73 -12.22 4.54
N LEU A 93 12.71 -11.50 5.03
CA LEU A 93 12.62 -10.06 4.86
C LEU A 93 13.35 -9.31 6.00
N PRO A 94 14.00 -8.18 5.70
CA PRO A 94 14.42 -7.21 6.72
C PRO A 94 13.21 -6.78 7.57
N HIS A 95 13.41 -6.49 8.86
CA HIS A 95 12.35 -5.99 9.74
C HIS A 95 11.06 -6.83 9.72
N ARG A 96 11.15 -8.16 9.56
CA ARG A 96 9.99 -9.07 9.40
C ARG A 96 8.94 -9.01 10.53
N GLU A 97 9.37 -8.61 11.72
CA GLU A 97 8.49 -8.49 12.90
C GLU A 97 7.70 -7.18 12.88
N HIS A 98 8.08 -6.22 12.02
CA HIS A 98 7.37 -4.95 11.88
C HIS A 98 6.06 -5.16 11.11
N LYS A 99 4.95 -4.66 11.65
CA LYS A 99 3.60 -4.85 11.07
C LYS A 99 3.50 -4.38 9.61
N LEU A 100 4.12 -3.24 9.29
CA LEU A 100 4.16 -2.73 7.92
C LEU A 100 4.85 -3.71 6.96
N THR A 101 5.96 -4.33 7.38
CA THR A 101 6.66 -5.34 6.55
C THR A 101 5.76 -6.54 6.26
N GLN A 102 4.99 -6.98 7.26
CA GLN A 102 4.05 -8.10 7.10
C GLN A 102 2.92 -7.75 6.12
N LEU A 103 2.35 -6.54 6.23
CA LEU A 103 1.31 -6.03 5.34
C LEU A 103 1.82 -5.85 3.90
N LEU A 104 3.00 -5.26 3.72
CA LEU A 104 3.63 -5.10 2.40
C LEU A 104 3.90 -6.45 1.75
N LYS A 105 4.40 -7.42 2.52
CA LYS A 105 4.58 -8.79 2.03
C LYS A 105 3.25 -9.38 1.54
N GLU A 106 2.17 -9.22 2.30
CA GLU A 106 0.85 -9.73 1.89
C GLU A 106 0.35 -9.07 0.59
N CYS A 107 0.53 -7.75 0.46
CA CYS A 107 0.04 -6.99 -0.71
C CYS A 107 0.87 -7.26 -1.98
N LEU A 108 2.19 -7.38 -1.85
CA LEU A 108 3.13 -7.33 -2.97
C LEU A 108 3.71 -8.69 -3.37
N SER A 109 3.57 -9.74 -2.54
CA SER A 109 4.18 -11.05 -2.83
C SER A 109 3.48 -11.89 -3.90
N SER A 110 2.36 -11.42 -4.46
CA SER A 110 1.67 -12.15 -5.53
C SER A 110 2.48 -12.07 -6.82
N LEU A 111 2.69 -13.22 -7.48
CA LEU A 111 3.43 -13.32 -8.75
C LEU A 111 2.80 -12.50 -9.89
N THR A 112 1.52 -12.14 -9.77
CA THR A 112 0.79 -11.31 -10.75
C THR A 112 0.60 -9.87 -10.27
N CYS A 113 1.17 -9.49 -9.12
CA CYS A 113 1.15 -8.14 -8.62
C CYS A 113 2.04 -7.25 -9.48
N HIS A 114 1.48 -6.14 -9.95
CA HIS A 114 2.23 -5.08 -10.60
C HIS A 114 2.27 -3.91 -9.64
N ALA A 115 3.47 -3.42 -9.33
CA ALA A 115 3.67 -2.34 -8.39
C ALA A 115 4.20 -1.09 -9.10
N ALA A 116 3.64 0.05 -8.74
CA ALA A 116 4.17 1.36 -9.09
C ALA A 116 4.37 2.16 -7.79
N MET A 117 5.52 2.82 -7.67
CA MET A 117 5.84 3.68 -6.53
C MET A 117 5.89 5.12 -7.00
N ILE A 118 5.27 6.01 -6.23
CA ILE A 118 5.35 7.46 -6.43
C ILE A 118 6.15 8.03 -5.27
N ALA A 119 7.33 8.56 -5.57
CA ALA A 119 8.19 9.21 -4.60
C ALA A 119 7.90 10.72 -4.59
N HIS A 120 7.48 11.25 -3.45
CA HIS A 120 7.33 12.69 -3.24
C HIS A 120 8.60 13.27 -2.63
N VAL A 121 9.16 14.30 -3.28
CA VAL A 121 10.37 14.99 -2.80
C VAL A 121 10.11 16.49 -2.67
N SER A 122 10.80 17.11 -1.72
CA SER A 122 10.69 18.55 -1.48
C SER A 122 11.54 19.33 -2.51
N PRO A 123 11.01 20.43 -3.08
CA PRO A 123 11.78 21.30 -3.97
C PRO A 123 12.72 22.26 -3.22
N PHE A 124 12.64 22.33 -1.88
CA PHE A 124 13.40 23.30 -1.09
C PHE A 124 14.82 22.80 -0.78
N ALA A 125 15.81 23.66 -0.96
CA ALA A 125 17.23 23.34 -0.73
C ALA A 125 17.53 22.88 0.70
N GLN A 126 16.79 23.36 1.69
CA GLN A 126 16.94 22.94 3.09
C GLN A 126 16.63 21.45 3.32
N ASN A 127 15.89 20.81 2.40
CA ASN A 127 15.54 19.38 2.46
C ASN A 127 16.43 18.52 1.53
N TYR A 128 17.54 19.06 1.01
CA TYR A 128 18.41 18.38 0.03
C TYR A 128 18.82 16.97 0.46
N SER A 129 19.20 16.78 1.73
CA SER A 129 19.61 15.46 2.24
C SER A 129 18.49 14.42 2.18
N ASP A 130 17.23 14.81 2.41
CA ASP A 130 16.10 13.89 2.42
C ASP A 130 15.66 13.57 0.98
N THR A 131 15.66 14.57 0.10
CA THR A 131 15.45 14.39 -1.34
C THR A 131 16.49 13.44 -1.94
N LEU A 132 17.77 13.60 -1.62
CA LEU A 132 18.85 12.71 -2.09
C LEU A 132 18.73 11.28 -1.54
N THR A 133 18.11 11.10 -0.37
CA THR A 133 17.89 9.75 0.19
C THR A 133 16.73 9.02 -0.49
N THR A 134 15.82 9.77 -1.11
CA THR A 134 14.62 9.23 -1.76
C THR A 134 14.87 8.87 -3.23
N VAL A 135 15.78 9.57 -3.91
CA VAL A 135 16.17 9.37 -5.32
C VAL A 135 17.34 8.39 -5.43
#